data_AF-A0A2V8MFM4-F1
#
_entry.id   AF-A0A2V8MFM4-F1
#
_cell.length_a   1.000
_cell.length_b   1.000
_cell.length_c   1.000
_cell.angle_alpha   90.00
_cell.angle_beta   90.00
_cell.angle_gamma   90.00
#
_symmetry.space_group_name_H-M   'P 1'
#
loop_
_entity.id
_entity.type
_entity.pdbx_description
1 polymer ?
#
loop_
_entity_poly.entity_id
_entity_poly.type
_entity_poly.pdbx_seq_one_letter_code
_entity_poly.pdbx_strand_id
1 'polypeptide(L)'
;MVQFSSSNYSIVEACTAITITVNRVGDTSGAASVEYFTADVTASERRDYVTAIGTLRFAVGETSKSFVVLINDDSFVEGNETFNVNLRNPSGVTLGAPAVATVTIIDNASEPSTNVIDDPPDDVCQHYHDFLNRTPDADGLAFWINQITSCGSDPVCIDLKRINVSAAYFLSIEFQQTGYLVERMYKAAYGDASGTSTIGGTHQLAVPIVRFNEFLPDTQEIGLGVIVGQPGFETVLENNKQAFGLEFVQRSRFAAALPTSLTPTQFVNQLFANAGVTPSTSDRNAAIAEFGSATNTSDVAARARALRDVAENASLNSQEFNRAFVLMQYIGYLRRNPNDAPDGDYTGYDFWLTKLNAFNGNFVAAEMVKAFITSSEYRQRFGT
;
A
#
# COMPACT_ATOMS: atom_id res chain seq x y z
N MET A 1 3.28 29.72 -7.37
CA MET A 1 2.62 29.17 -6.17
C MET A 1 1.85 27.92 -6.54
N VAL A 2 1.61 27.02 -5.58
CA VAL A 2 0.74 25.84 -5.73
C VAL A 2 -0.35 25.87 -4.66
N GLN A 3 -1.58 25.58 -5.05
CA GLN A 3 -2.76 25.64 -4.18
C GLN A 3 -3.86 24.70 -4.67
N PHE A 4 -4.77 24.30 -3.79
CA PHE A 4 -5.95 23.57 -4.21
C PHE A 4 -6.84 24.42 -5.13
N SER A 5 -7.51 23.75 -6.07
CA SER A 5 -8.43 24.38 -7.02
C SER A 5 -9.70 24.92 -6.35
N SER A 6 -10.08 24.34 -5.21
CA SER A 6 -11.20 24.74 -4.36
C SER A 6 -10.80 24.64 -2.88
N SER A 7 -11.44 25.45 -2.03
CA SER A 7 -11.32 25.34 -0.57
C SER A 7 -12.22 24.25 0.01
N ASN A 8 -13.26 23.85 -0.72
CA ASN A 8 -14.24 22.85 -0.28
C ASN A 8 -14.52 21.88 -1.42
N TYR A 9 -14.63 20.60 -1.06
CA TYR A 9 -15.10 19.54 -1.93
C TYR A 9 -16.21 18.78 -1.19
N SER A 10 -17.10 18.15 -1.94
CA SER A 10 -18.16 17.32 -1.37
C SER A 10 -18.38 16.10 -2.24
N ILE A 11 -18.61 14.96 -1.62
CA ILE A 11 -18.92 13.71 -2.28
C ILE A 11 -19.92 12.94 -1.43
N VAL A 12 -20.81 12.19 -2.09
CA VAL A 12 -21.73 11.29 -1.40
C VAL A 12 -20.96 10.07 -0.94
N GLU A 13 -21.26 9.62 0.27
CA GLU A 13 -20.76 8.37 0.82
C GLU A 13 -21.15 7.19 -0.08
N ALA A 14 -20.14 6.44 -0.46
CA ALA A 14 -20.23 5.28 -1.33
C ALA A 14 -18.81 4.73 -1.49
N CYS A 15 -18.70 3.50 -1.95
CA CYS A 15 -17.41 2.99 -2.40
C CYS A 15 -16.99 3.67 -3.72
N THR A 16 -16.33 4.82 -3.61
CA THR A 16 -16.03 5.72 -4.72
C THR A 16 -14.73 6.50 -4.48
N ALA A 17 -14.43 7.46 -5.34
CA ALA A 17 -13.30 8.36 -5.17
C ALA A 17 -13.62 9.79 -5.55
N ILE A 18 -13.00 10.72 -4.82
CA ILE A 18 -13.01 12.14 -5.15
C ILE A 18 -11.67 12.56 -5.74
N THR A 19 -11.71 13.31 -6.84
CA THR A 19 -10.50 13.89 -7.45
C THR A 19 -10.22 15.26 -6.86
N ILE A 20 -9.04 15.42 -6.27
CA ILE A 20 -8.56 16.68 -5.71
C ILE A 20 -7.56 17.30 -6.67
N THR A 21 -7.85 18.52 -7.13
CA THR A 21 -7.01 19.22 -8.11
C THR A 21 -6.16 20.30 -7.42
N VAL A 22 -4.87 20.35 -7.78
CA VAL A 22 -3.88 21.32 -7.31
C VAL A 22 -3.37 22.12 -8.52
N ASN A 23 -3.57 23.43 -8.47
CA ASN A 23 -3.15 24.36 -9.51
C ASN A 23 -1.78 24.95 -9.18
N ARG A 24 -0.92 25.04 -10.19
CA ARG A 24 0.32 25.80 -10.19
C ARG A 24 0.13 27.10 -10.97
N VAL A 25 0.36 28.22 -10.29
CA VAL A 25 0.15 29.58 -10.82
C VAL A 25 1.45 30.36 -10.78
N GLY A 26 1.70 31.18 -11.81
CA GLY A 26 2.91 32.00 -11.96
C GLY A 26 3.92 31.34 -12.90
N ASP A 27 5.20 31.40 -12.56
CA ASP A 27 6.28 30.86 -13.39
C ASP A 27 6.26 29.32 -13.43
N THR A 28 6.15 28.79 -14.66
CA THR A 28 6.15 27.36 -14.97
C THR A 28 7.38 26.93 -15.77
N SER A 29 8.38 27.81 -15.92
CA SER A 29 9.60 27.53 -16.70
C SER A 29 10.51 26.46 -16.07
N GLY A 30 10.40 26.22 -14.76
CA GLY A 30 11.10 25.16 -14.04
C GLY A 30 10.19 24.02 -13.59
N ALA A 31 10.76 22.85 -13.26
CA ALA A 31 10.04 21.80 -12.56
C ALA A 31 9.71 22.21 -11.12
N ALA A 32 8.66 21.62 -10.54
CA ALA A 32 8.26 21.88 -9.17
C ALA A 32 7.63 20.64 -8.53
N SER A 33 7.60 20.60 -7.20
CA SER A 33 6.87 19.56 -6.47
C SER A 33 6.22 20.09 -5.21
N VAL A 34 5.21 19.36 -4.73
CA VAL A 34 4.56 19.59 -3.44
C VAL A 34 4.03 18.26 -2.90
N GLU A 35 4.17 18.04 -1.60
CA GLU A 35 3.55 16.89 -0.94
C GLU A 35 2.10 17.19 -0.59
N TYR A 36 1.24 16.17 -0.64
CA TYR A 36 -0.11 16.21 -0.12
C TYR A 36 -0.34 15.12 0.91
N PHE A 37 -1.27 15.38 1.84
CA PHE A 37 -1.75 14.36 2.79
C PHE A 37 -3.16 14.70 3.28
N THR A 38 -3.95 13.66 3.57
CA THR A 38 -5.24 13.76 4.27
C THR A 38 -5.06 13.79 5.78
N ALA A 39 -6.00 14.41 6.50
CA ALA A 39 -6.05 14.42 7.96
C ALA A 39 -7.49 14.42 8.46
N ASP A 40 -7.76 13.59 9.44
CA ASP A 40 -9.08 13.44 10.08
C ASP A 40 -9.59 14.75 10.68
N VAL A 41 -10.91 14.91 10.68
CA VAL A 41 -11.61 15.97 11.44
C VAL A 41 -12.79 15.36 12.20
N THR A 42 -13.85 15.00 11.49
CA THR A 42 -14.92 14.13 12.03
C THR A 42 -14.86 12.77 11.35
N ALA A 43 -14.61 12.74 10.04
CA ALA A 43 -14.28 11.53 9.31
C ALA A 43 -12.87 11.02 9.67
N SER A 44 -12.69 9.72 9.54
CA SER A 44 -11.59 8.86 9.96
C SER A 44 -11.04 8.04 8.79
N GLU A 45 -9.71 8.05 8.60
CA GLU A 45 -9.02 7.30 7.55
C GLU A 45 -9.13 5.77 7.62
N ARG A 46 -9.80 5.23 8.65
CA ARG A 46 -10.06 3.80 8.82
C ARG A 46 -11.49 3.41 8.45
N ARG A 47 -12.42 4.36 8.43
CA ARG A 47 -13.85 4.10 8.25
C ARG A 47 -14.32 4.77 6.97
N ASP A 48 -14.30 6.08 6.91
CA ASP A 48 -15.08 6.84 5.91
C ASP A 48 -14.26 7.15 4.66
N TYR A 49 -12.92 7.17 4.78
CA TYR A 49 -12.04 7.37 3.63
C TYR A 49 -10.72 6.61 3.78
N VAL A 50 -9.96 6.49 2.69
CA VAL A 50 -8.60 5.93 2.70
C VAL A 50 -7.59 7.07 2.70
N THR A 51 -6.60 7.02 3.59
CA THR A 51 -5.50 8.00 3.61
C THR A 51 -4.92 8.19 2.21
N ALA A 52 -4.91 9.42 1.72
CA ALA A 52 -4.23 9.79 0.49
C ALA A 52 -3.00 10.62 0.84
N ILE A 53 -1.81 10.13 0.47
CA ILE A 53 -0.55 10.78 0.78
C ILE A 53 0.44 10.56 -0.36
N GLY A 54 1.14 11.61 -0.77
CA GLY A 54 2.10 11.49 -1.87
C GLY A 54 2.71 12.81 -2.30
N THR A 55 3.39 12.79 -3.45
CA THR A 55 4.07 13.94 -4.02
C THR A 55 3.56 14.25 -5.41
N LEU A 56 3.02 15.44 -5.63
CA LEU A 56 2.70 15.94 -6.96
C LEU A 56 3.96 16.57 -7.58
N ARG A 57 4.35 16.08 -8.76
CA ARG A 57 5.53 16.56 -9.50
C ARG A 57 5.07 17.23 -10.79
N PHE A 58 5.30 18.54 -10.90
CA PHE A 58 5.01 19.36 -12.07
C PHE A 58 6.25 19.44 -12.95
N ALA A 59 6.17 18.90 -14.16
CA ALA A 59 7.16 19.14 -15.20
C ALA A 59 7.14 20.60 -15.68
N VAL A 60 8.12 20.95 -16.50
CA VAL A 60 8.19 22.28 -17.13
C VAL A 60 6.90 22.52 -17.94
N GLY A 61 6.26 23.66 -17.70
CA GLY A 61 5.01 24.06 -18.35
C GLY A 61 3.73 23.48 -17.73
N GLU A 62 3.80 22.49 -16.83
CA GLU A 62 2.59 21.93 -16.21
C GLU A 62 1.99 22.89 -15.18
N THR A 63 0.69 23.18 -15.33
CA THR A 63 -0.05 24.14 -14.49
C THR A 63 -1.05 23.49 -13.54
N SER A 64 -1.27 22.18 -13.64
CA SER A 64 -2.22 21.46 -12.78
C SER A 64 -1.81 20.00 -12.63
N LYS A 65 -2.10 19.45 -11.46
CA LYS A 65 -2.03 18.02 -11.13
C LYS A 65 -3.22 17.66 -10.25
N SER A 66 -3.52 16.37 -10.17
CA SER A 66 -4.56 15.86 -9.30
C SER A 66 -4.13 14.56 -8.63
N PHE A 67 -4.79 14.25 -7.52
CA PHE A 67 -4.75 12.94 -6.87
C PHE A 67 -6.17 12.54 -6.49
N VAL A 68 -6.36 11.28 -6.16
CA VAL A 68 -7.65 10.74 -5.71
C VAL A 68 -7.62 10.48 -4.21
N VAL A 69 -8.75 10.69 -3.56
CA VAL A 69 -9.02 10.18 -2.20
C VAL A 69 -10.16 9.18 -2.34
N LEU A 70 -9.97 7.96 -1.86
CA LEU A 70 -11.00 6.93 -1.87
C LEU A 70 -11.93 7.14 -0.69
N ILE A 71 -13.22 7.01 -0.93
CA ILE A 71 -14.30 7.12 0.06
C ILE A 71 -14.85 5.71 0.26
N ASN A 72 -15.02 5.29 1.50
CA ASN A 72 -15.61 4.00 1.77
C ASN A 72 -17.12 4.19 2.00
N ASP A 73 -17.86 3.10 1.89
CA ASP A 73 -19.27 3.04 2.29
C ASP A 73 -19.35 2.32 3.63
N ASP A 74 -20.31 2.68 4.47
CA ASP A 74 -20.66 1.93 5.65
C ASP A 74 -22.16 1.95 5.93
N SER A 75 -22.59 1.39 7.06
CA SER A 75 -24.01 1.28 7.43
C SER A 75 -24.36 2.12 8.66
N PHE A 76 -23.49 3.05 9.07
CA PHE A 76 -23.67 3.89 10.24
C PHE A 76 -24.37 5.19 9.86
N VAL A 77 -25.38 5.58 10.64
CA VAL A 77 -26.01 6.89 10.47
C VAL A 77 -25.23 7.90 11.30
N GLU A 78 -24.34 8.65 10.66
CA GLU A 78 -23.36 9.52 11.32
C GLU A 78 -23.60 11.01 11.03
N GLY A 79 -24.39 11.32 9.99
CA GLY A 79 -24.52 12.64 9.40
C GLY A 79 -23.29 13.03 8.58
N ASN A 80 -23.34 14.19 7.93
CA ASN A 80 -22.21 14.62 7.09
C ASN A 80 -20.92 14.77 7.91
N GLU A 81 -19.87 14.11 7.44
CA GLU A 81 -18.56 14.16 8.06
C GLU A 81 -17.53 14.91 7.20
N THR A 82 -16.39 15.26 7.80
CA THR A 82 -15.34 16.02 7.12
C THR A 82 -13.95 15.51 7.42
N PHE A 83 -13.06 15.65 6.45
CA PHE A 83 -11.62 15.54 6.60
C PHE A 83 -10.92 16.67 5.82
N ASN A 84 -9.65 16.90 6.09
CA ASN A 84 -8.86 17.91 5.40
C ASN A 84 -7.86 17.27 4.43
N VAL A 85 -7.61 17.94 3.30
CA VAL A 85 -6.44 17.71 2.45
C VAL A 85 -5.48 18.87 2.59
N ASN A 86 -4.19 18.58 2.71
CA ASN A 86 -3.15 19.55 3.07
C ASN A 86 -2.00 19.51 2.06
N LEU A 87 -1.41 20.66 1.75
CA LEU A 87 -0.17 20.77 0.96
C LEU A 87 1.02 21.15 1.87
N ARG A 88 2.17 20.51 1.67
CA ARG A 88 3.41 20.82 2.40
C ARG A 88 4.67 20.62 1.55
N ASN A 89 5.81 21.03 2.11
CA ASN A 89 7.15 20.83 1.54
C ASN A 89 7.26 21.21 0.04
N PRO A 90 6.83 22.41 -0.38
CA PRO A 90 6.95 22.79 -1.78
C PRO A 90 8.42 22.95 -2.18
N SER A 91 8.75 22.52 -3.41
CA SER A 91 10.07 22.70 -4.02
C SER A 91 9.93 23.32 -5.41
N GLY A 92 10.74 24.34 -5.71
CA GLY A 92 10.64 25.11 -6.95
C GLY A 92 9.39 26.03 -7.03
N VAL A 93 8.56 26.05 -5.98
CA VAL A 93 7.33 26.85 -5.85
C VAL A 93 7.11 27.23 -4.38
N THR A 94 6.15 28.11 -4.12
CA THR A 94 5.62 28.43 -2.78
C THR A 94 4.18 27.93 -2.64
N LEU A 95 3.68 27.74 -1.42
CA LEU A 95 2.25 27.48 -1.19
C LEU A 95 1.43 28.74 -1.45
N GLY A 96 0.29 28.58 -2.15
CA GLY A 96 -0.74 29.60 -2.34
C GLY A 96 -1.91 29.38 -1.37
N ALA A 97 -3.04 30.00 -1.64
CA ALA A 97 -4.27 29.85 -0.85
C ALA A 97 -5.42 29.42 -1.77
N PRO A 98 -6.13 28.32 -1.46
CA PRO A 98 -5.99 27.48 -0.26
C PRO A 98 -4.86 26.44 -0.33
N ALA A 99 -4.05 26.32 0.74
CA ALA A 99 -3.10 25.22 0.94
C ALA A 99 -3.68 24.08 1.79
N VAL A 100 -4.87 24.29 2.35
CA VAL A 100 -5.71 23.30 3.04
C VAL A 100 -7.10 23.42 2.44
N ALA A 101 -7.71 22.30 2.07
CA ALA A 101 -9.10 22.24 1.65
C ALA A 101 -9.86 21.22 2.49
N THR A 102 -11.14 21.47 2.72
CA THR A 102 -12.02 20.54 3.44
C THR A 102 -12.80 19.69 2.44
N VAL A 103 -12.88 18.40 2.70
CA VAL A 103 -13.75 17.47 1.97
C VAL A 103 -14.88 17.08 2.91
N THR A 104 -16.12 17.23 2.45
CA THR A 104 -17.32 16.77 3.15
C THR A 104 -17.81 15.48 2.51
N ILE A 105 -17.91 14.43 3.32
CA ILE A 105 -18.62 13.20 2.97
C ILE A 105 -20.08 13.43 3.35
N ILE A 106 -20.97 13.30 2.35
CA ILE A 106 -22.40 13.45 2.53
C ILE A 106 -22.95 12.05 2.78
N ASP A 107 -23.28 11.77 4.04
CA ASP A 107 -23.92 10.54 4.51
C ASP A 107 -25.20 10.24 3.71
N ASN A 108 -25.51 8.95 3.51
CA ASN A 108 -26.67 8.58 2.74
C ASN A 108 -27.96 8.91 3.50
N ALA A 109 -29.04 9.17 2.76
CA ALA A 109 -30.32 9.49 3.38
C ALA A 109 -30.95 8.30 4.15
N SER A 110 -30.45 7.08 3.90
CA SER A 110 -30.90 5.85 4.53
C SER A 110 -29.81 4.81 4.43
N GLU A 111 -29.38 4.31 5.60
CA GLU A 111 -28.39 3.24 5.70
C GLU A 111 -29.03 1.85 5.80
N PRO A 112 -28.37 0.78 5.32
CA PRO A 112 -28.83 -0.58 5.53
C PRO A 112 -28.72 -0.97 7.02
N SER A 113 -29.60 -1.86 7.48
CA SER A 113 -29.53 -2.39 8.85
C SER A 113 -28.49 -3.50 9.03
N THR A 114 -27.81 -3.87 7.96
CA THR A 114 -26.76 -4.88 7.91
C THR A 114 -25.47 -4.23 7.45
N ASN A 115 -24.35 -4.81 7.83
CA ASN A 115 -23.04 -4.36 7.41
C ASN A 115 -22.91 -4.36 5.87
N VAL A 116 -22.47 -3.26 5.28
CA VAL A 116 -22.48 -3.11 3.80
C VAL A 116 -21.62 -4.14 3.09
N ILE A 117 -20.49 -4.55 3.68
CA ILE A 117 -19.63 -5.56 3.07
C ILE A 117 -20.28 -6.96 3.06
N ASP A 118 -21.47 -7.17 3.64
CA ASP A 118 -22.21 -8.41 3.38
C ASP A 118 -22.69 -8.50 1.92
N ASP A 119 -22.86 -7.37 1.24
CA ASP A 119 -23.14 -7.30 -0.19
C ASP A 119 -21.85 -7.49 -1.02
N PRO A 120 -21.83 -8.40 -2.02
CA PRO A 120 -20.62 -8.66 -2.79
C PRO A 120 -20.04 -7.45 -3.54
N PRO A 121 -20.82 -6.55 -4.15
CA PRO A 121 -20.32 -5.27 -4.67
C PRO A 121 -19.45 -4.48 -3.69
N ASP A 122 -19.92 -4.26 -2.48
CA ASP A 122 -19.22 -3.44 -1.47
C ASP A 122 -17.99 -4.17 -0.90
N ASP A 123 -18.11 -5.48 -0.64
CA ASP A 123 -16.97 -6.33 -0.23
C ASP A 123 -15.82 -6.27 -1.26
N VAL A 124 -16.17 -6.45 -2.54
CA VAL A 124 -15.22 -6.41 -3.64
C VAL A 124 -14.62 -5.02 -3.78
N CYS A 125 -15.44 -3.97 -3.75
CA CYS A 125 -14.97 -2.60 -3.87
C CYS A 125 -14.03 -2.21 -2.72
N GLN A 126 -14.33 -2.62 -1.49
CA GLN A 126 -13.46 -2.39 -0.34
C GLN A 126 -12.10 -3.07 -0.49
N HIS A 127 -12.04 -4.26 -1.09
CA HIS A 127 -10.76 -4.91 -1.36
C HIS A 127 -9.91 -4.13 -2.39
N TYR A 128 -10.52 -3.50 -3.39
CA TYR A 128 -9.81 -2.58 -4.28
C TYR A 128 -9.24 -1.38 -3.52
N HIS A 129 -9.99 -0.83 -2.56
CA HIS A 129 -9.52 0.28 -1.73
C HIS A 129 -8.35 -0.14 -0.82
N ASP A 130 -8.54 -1.21 -0.06
CA ASP A 130 -7.60 -1.65 0.98
C ASP A 130 -6.28 -2.19 0.41
N PHE A 131 -6.32 -2.88 -0.73
CA PHE A 131 -5.14 -3.53 -1.32
C PHE A 131 -4.59 -2.81 -2.54
N LEU A 132 -5.45 -2.26 -3.41
CA LEU A 132 -5.04 -1.74 -4.72
C LEU A 132 -5.02 -0.21 -4.78
N ASN A 133 -5.48 0.50 -3.74
CA ASN A 133 -5.50 1.97 -3.67
C ASN A 133 -6.18 2.63 -4.89
N ARG A 134 -7.26 2.02 -5.40
CA ARG A 134 -8.05 2.57 -6.49
C ARG A 134 -9.49 2.08 -6.41
N THR A 135 -10.39 2.73 -7.14
CA THR A 135 -11.72 2.18 -7.41
C THR A 135 -11.62 1.02 -8.41
N PRO A 136 -12.54 0.05 -8.35
CA PRO A 136 -12.61 -1.01 -9.35
C PRO A 136 -12.92 -0.46 -10.75
N ASP A 137 -12.35 -1.10 -11.76
CA ASP A 137 -12.84 -0.99 -13.14
C ASP A 137 -14.06 -1.91 -13.33
N ALA A 138 -14.94 -1.58 -14.29
CA ALA A 138 -16.23 -2.27 -14.45
C ALA A 138 -16.09 -3.77 -14.70
N ASP A 139 -15.10 -4.18 -15.50
CA ASP A 139 -14.87 -5.59 -15.83
C ASP A 139 -14.31 -6.35 -14.62
N GLY A 140 -13.36 -5.77 -13.89
CA GLY A 140 -12.83 -6.32 -12.65
C GLY A 140 -13.89 -6.46 -11.55
N LEU A 141 -14.71 -5.43 -11.35
CA LEU A 141 -15.83 -5.45 -10.39
C LEU A 141 -16.79 -6.60 -10.71
N ALA A 142 -17.26 -6.68 -11.95
CA ALA A 142 -18.17 -7.72 -12.39
C ALA A 142 -17.56 -9.12 -12.24
N PHE A 143 -16.28 -9.29 -12.59
CA PHE A 143 -15.59 -10.57 -12.45
C PHE A 143 -15.59 -11.07 -11.01
N TRP A 144 -15.19 -10.23 -10.05
CA TRP A 144 -15.08 -10.63 -8.65
C TRP A 144 -16.44 -10.81 -7.97
N ILE A 145 -17.42 -9.95 -8.25
CA ILE A 145 -18.81 -10.14 -7.78
C ILE A 145 -19.32 -11.49 -8.26
N ASN A 146 -19.13 -11.81 -9.55
CA ASN A 146 -19.59 -13.07 -10.14
C ASN A 146 -18.94 -14.30 -9.50
N GLN A 147 -17.72 -14.19 -8.94
CA GLN A 147 -17.13 -15.29 -8.19
C GLN A 147 -17.97 -15.65 -6.96
N ILE A 148 -18.49 -14.66 -6.24
CA ILE A 148 -19.30 -14.85 -5.02
C ILE A 148 -20.73 -15.24 -5.40
N THR A 149 -21.38 -14.47 -6.28
CA THR A 149 -22.80 -14.67 -6.63
C THR A 149 -23.06 -15.97 -7.40
N SER A 150 -22.04 -16.56 -8.03
CA SER A 150 -22.14 -17.89 -8.67
C SER A 150 -22.57 -19.01 -7.70
N CYS A 151 -22.44 -18.81 -6.39
CA CYS A 151 -22.89 -19.73 -5.36
C CYS A 151 -24.41 -19.72 -5.11
N GLY A 152 -25.17 -18.78 -5.68
CA GLY A 152 -26.59 -18.62 -5.38
C GLY A 152 -26.81 -18.36 -3.89
N SER A 153 -27.54 -19.25 -3.21
CA SER A 153 -27.84 -19.14 -1.78
C SER A 153 -27.13 -20.19 -0.91
N ASP A 154 -26.11 -20.87 -1.43
CA ASP A 154 -25.34 -21.86 -0.64
C ASP A 154 -24.34 -21.14 0.28
N PRO A 155 -24.56 -21.14 1.62
CA PRO A 155 -23.72 -20.39 2.54
C PRO A 155 -22.28 -20.93 2.61
N VAL A 156 -22.07 -22.23 2.42
CA VAL A 156 -20.72 -22.83 2.48
C VAL A 156 -19.92 -22.41 1.25
N CYS A 157 -20.57 -22.36 0.08
CA CYS A 157 -19.97 -21.87 -1.14
C CYS A 157 -19.64 -20.38 -1.04
N ILE A 158 -20.59 -19.56 -0.56
CA ILE A 158 -20.41 -18.11 -0.39
C ILE A 158 -19.23 -17.82 0.53
N ASP A 159 -19.17 -18.44 1.71
CA ASP A 159 -18.07 -18.27 2.67
C ASP A 159 -16.72 -18.57 2.02
N LEU A 160 -16.62 -19.71 1.31
CA LEU A 160 -15.38 -20.09 0.64
C LEU A 160 -15.01 -19.13 -0.49
N LYS A 161 -15.99 -18.64 -1.26
CA LYS A 161 -15.74 -17.68 -2.33
C LYS A 161 -15.29 -16.33 -1.79
N ARG A 162 -15.91 -15.83 -0.71
CA ARG A 162 -15.46 -14.60 -0.04
C ARG A 162 -14.01 -14.73 0.41
N ILE A 163 -13.67 -15.81 1.14
CA ILE A 163 -12.29 -16.07 1.58
C ILE A 163 -11.30 -16.07 0.40
N ASN A 164 -11.64 -16.73 -0.70
CA ASN A 164 -10.77 -16.81 -1.87
C ASN A 164 -10.67 -15.47 -2.62
N VAL A 165 -11.77 -14.74 -2.76
CA VAL A 165 -11.79 -13.41 -3.41
C VAL A 165 -10.96 -12.43 -2.59
N SER A 166 -11.15 -12.35 -1.28
CA SER A 166 -10.37 -11.47 -0.41
C SER A 166 -8.88 -11.81 -0.47
N ALA A 167 -8.51 -13.10 -0.42
CA ALA A 167 -7.12 -13.53 -0.58
C ALA A 167 -6.53 -13.18 -1.96
N ALA A 168 -7.35 -13.21 -3.01
CA ALA A 168 -6.90 -13.00 -4.39
C ALA A 168 -6.35 -11.59 -4.64
N TYR A 169 -6.75 -10.58 -3.87
CA TYR A 169 -6.21 -9.23 -4.00
C TYR A 169 -4.74 -9.16 -3.66
N PHE A 170 -4.32 -9.81 -2.57
CA PHE A 170 -2.89 -9.95 -2.26
C PHE A 170 -2.15 -10.77 -3.33
N LEU A 171 -2.78 -11.83 -3.84
CA LEU A 171 -2.19 -12.71 -4.86
C LEU A 171 -2.16 -12.10 -6.26
N SER A 172 -2.90 -11.02 -6.48
CA SER A 172 -3.03 -10.39 -7.79
C SER A 172 -1.68 -9.89 -8.30
N ILE A 173 -1.50 -9.91 -9.62
CA ILE A 173 -0.30 -9.34 -10.25
C ILE A 173 -0.08 -7.89 -9.78
N GLU A 174 -1.17 -7.13 -9.68
CA GLU A 174 -1.12 -5.72 -9.27
C GLU A 174 -0.47 -5.59 -7.89
N PHE A 175 -1.01 -6.26 -6.87
CA PHE A 175 -0.46 -6.19 -5.51
C PHE A 175 0.94 -6.82 -5.39
N GLN A 176 1.18 -7.94 -6.09
CA GLN A 176 2.48 -8.62 -6.10
C GLN A 176 3.59 -7.74 -6.65
N GLN A 177 3.27 -6.84 -7.58
CA GLN A 177 4.19 -5.91 -8.22
C GLN A 177 4.19 -4.51 -7.60
N THR A 178 3.24 -4.19 -6.71
CA THR A 178 3.16 -2.92 -5.97
C THR A 178 3.44 -3.14 -4.49
N GLY A 179 2.42 -3.39 -3.66
CA GLY A 179 2.55 -3.48 -2.19
C GLY A 179 3.53 -4.55 -1.75
N TYR A 180 3.49 -5.74 -2.36
CA TYR A 180 4.45 -6.78 -1.99
C TYR A 180 5.87 -6.50 -2.51
N LEU A 181 6.04 -5.70 -3.56
CA LEU A 181 7.35 -5.21 -3.95
C LEU A 181 7.88 -4.19 -2.94
N VAL A 182 7.04 -3.27 -2.44
CA VAL A 182 7.42 -2.31 -1.39
C VAL A 182 7.95 -3.04 -0.16
N GLU A 183 7.21 -4.02 0.36
CA GLU A 183 7.64 -4.82 1.51
C GLU A 183 9.03 -5.45 1.28
N ARG A 184 9.23 -6.10 0.12
CA ARG A 184 10.52 -6.72 -0.24
C ARG A 184 11.65 -5.71 -0.43
N MET A 185 11.36 -4.51 -0.92
CA MET A 185 12.36 -3.43 -1.01
C MET A 185 12.80 -2.97 0.38
N TYR A 186 11.89 -2.85 1.34
CA TYR A 186 12.23 -2.58 2.73
C TYR A 186 13.06 -3.71 3.35
N LYS A 187 12.66 -4.97 3.10
CA LYS A 187 13.37 -6.17 3.54
C LYS A 187 14.80 -6.22 2.99
N ALA A 188 14.99 -5.99 1.69
CA ALA A 188 16.32 -5.94 1.06
C ALA A 188 17.17 -4.75 1.56
N ALA A 189 16.55 -3.60 1.81
CA ALA A 189 17.25 -2.41 2.26
C ALA A 189 17.70 -2.47 3.72
N TYR A 190 16.89 -3.05 4.61
CA TYR A 190 17.07 -2.91 6.05
C TYR A 190 17.02 -4.22 6.84
N GLY A 191 16.62 -5.33 6.22
CA GLY A 191 16.43 -6.61 6.90
C GLY A 191 15.14 -6.67 7.71
N ASP A 192 15.19 -7.38 8.83
CA ASP A 192 14.06 -7.55 9.74
C ASP A 192 14.11 -6.57 10.91
N ALA A 193 12.94 -6.19 11.41
CA ALA A 193 12.81 -5.66 12.76
C ALA A 193 12.74 -6.81 13.78
N SER A 194 12.97 -6.48 15.06
CA SER A 194 12.73 -7.39 16.18
C SER A 194 11.39 -7.06 16.82
N GLY A 195 10.50 -8.05 16.91
CA GLY A 195 9.25 -7.98 17.66
C GLY A 195 9.33 -8.81 18.93
N THR A 196 8.45 -8.52 19.90
CA THR A 196 8.21 -9.38 21.06
C THR A 196 6.92 -10.16 20.85
N SER A 197 6.90 -11.44 21.19
CA SER A 197 5.70 -12.27 21.25
C SER A 197 5.62 -12.94 22.61
N THR A 198 4.41 -13.22 23.08
CA THR A 198 4.15 -13.91 24.36
C THR A 198 3.53 -15.30 24.19
N ILE A 199 3.18 -15.71 22.96
CA ILE A 199 2.65 -17.05 22.71
C ILE A 199 3.73 -18.10 22.94
N GLY A 200 3.41 -19.14 23.72
CA GLY A 200 4.40 -20.15 24.12
C GLY A 200 5.49 -19.63 25.06
N GLY A 201 5.33 -18.42 25.62
CA GLY A 201 6.32 -17.74 26.46
C GLY A 201 6.97 -16.55 25.76
N THR A 202 7.45 -15.57 26.54
CA THR A 202 8.06 -14.36 25.98
C THR A 202 9.31 -14.68 25.16
N HIS A 203 9.31 -14.29 23.89
CA HIS A 203 10.45 -14.44 23.00
C HIS A 203 10.52 -13.30 21.97
N GLN A 204 11.67 -13.17 21.32
CA GLN A 204 11.85 -12.24 20.20
C GLN A 204 11.66 -12.98 18.88
N LEU A 205 11.03 -12.33 17.92
CA LEU A 205 10.89 -12.83 16.56
C LEU A 205 11.27 -11.77 15.53
N ALA A 206 11.75 -12.23 14.38
CA ALA A 206 11.99 -11.38 13.23
C ALA A 206 10.65 -11.05 12.55
N VAL A 207 10.41 -9.76 12.32
CA VAL A 207 9.18 -9.26 11.68
C VAL A 207 9.51 -8.32 10.53
N PRO A 208 8.64 -8.20 9.52
CA PRO A 208 8.79 -7.22 8.46
C PRO A 208 9.00 -5.83 9.05
N ILE A 209 10.02 -5.13 8.55
CA ILE A 209 10.43 -3.83 9.11
C ILE A 209 9.55 -2.67 8.64
N VAL A 210 8.86 -2.83 7.50
CA VAL A 210 7.99 -1.81 6.94
C VAL A 210 6.78 -1.58 7.86
N ARG A 211 6.46 -0.32 8.10
CA ARG A 211 5.32 0.11 8.92
C ARG A 211 4.21 0.66 8.02
N PHE A 212 2.97 0.64 8.50
CA PHE A 212 1.78 1.10 7.77
C PHE A 212 1.95 2.49 7.14
N ASN A 213 2.49 3.45 7.88
CA ASN A 213 2.71 4.83 7.42
C ASN A 213 3.85 4.99 6.40
N GLU A 214 4.75 4.01 6.29
CA GLU A 214 5.76 3.92 5.25
C GLU A 214 5.22 3.15 4.04
N PHE A 215 4.50 2.06 4.29
CA PHE A 215 3.95 1.17 3.29
C PHE A 215 2.94 1.88 2.37
N LEU A 216 2.00 2.60 2.96
CA LEU A 216 0.88 3.18 2.23
C LEU A 216 1.31 4.21 1.16
N PRO A 217 2.07 5.27 1.47
CA PRO A 217 2.52 6.22 0.45
C PRO A 217 3.36 5.55 -0.65
N ASP A 218 4.23 4.62 -0.28
CA ASP A 218 5.11 3.93 -1.23
C ASP A 218 4.31 3.03 -2.19
N THR A 219 3.28 2.36 -1.67
CA THR A 219 2.40 1.53 -2.49
C THR A 219 1.54 2.38 -3.42
N GLN A 220 1.05 3.54 -2.95
CA GLN A 220 0.33 4.50 -3.79
C GLN A 220 1.21 5.07 -4.90
N GLU A 221 2.50 5.32 -4.65
CA GLU A 221 3.43 5.77 -5.69
C GLU A 221 3.66 4.69 -6.76
N ILE A 222 3.91 3.44 -6.37
CA ILE A 222 4.12 2.36 -7.36
C ILE A 222 2.82 2.04 -8.13
N GLY A 223 1.68 2.05 -7.45
CA GLY A 223 0.36 1.73 -8.02
C GLY A 223 -0.27 2.82 -8.85
N LEU A 224 0.29 4.04 -8.87
CA LEU A 224 -0.35 5.20 -9.50
C LEU A 224 -0.66 4.97 -10.99
N GLY A 225 -1.95 4.92 -11.32
CA GLY A 225 -2.43 4.73 -12.70
C GLY A 225 -2.25 3.31 -13.25
N VAL A 226 -1.89 2.34 -12.41
CA VAL A 226 -1.75 0.94 -12.81
C VAL A 226 -3.12 0.25 -12.73
N ILE A 227 -3.57 -0.31 -13.86
CA ILE A 227 -4.74 -1.18 -13.93
C ILE A 227 -4.33 -2.39 -14.74
N VAL A 228 -4.10 -3.53 -14.08
CA VAL A 228 -3.63 -4.73 -14.77
C VAL A 228 -4.65 -5.20 -15.82
N GLY A 229 -4.16 -5.51 -17.02
CA GLY A 229 -4.98 -5.91 -18.16
C GLY A 229 -5.38 -4.77 -19.10
N GLN A 230 -5.19 -3.51 -18.70
CA GLN A 230 -5.37 -2.37 -19.61
C GLN A 230 -4.15 -2.18 -20.51
N PRO A 231 -4.31 -1.83 -21.81
CA PRO A 231 -3.17 -1.63 -22.70
C PRO A 231 -2.13 -0.66 -22.14
N GLY A 232 -0.87 -1.12 -22.01
CA GLY A 232 0.26 -0.30 -21.57
C GLY A 232 0.49 -0.25 -20.05
N PHE A 233 -0.28 -1.01 -19.24
CA PHE A 233 -0.13 -1.01 -17.79
C PHE A 233 1.28 -1.42 -17.33
N GLU A 234 1.95 -2.32 -18.05
CA GLU A 234 3.30 -2.77 -17.72
C GLU A 234 4.33 -1.63 -17.83
N THR A 235 4.15 -0.74 -18.81
CA THR A 235 5.02 0.43 -18.99
C THR A 235 4.80 1.44 -17.87
N VAL A 236 3.54 1.68 -17.49
CA VAL A 236 3.21 2.56 -16.35
C VAL A 236 3.82 2.02 -15.07
N LEU A 237 3.60 0.74 -14.78
CA LEU A 237 4.12 0.07 -13.61
C LEU A 237 5.66 0.11 -13.55
N GLU A 238 6.34 -0.21 -14.65
CA GLU A 238 7.81 -0.19 -14.69
C GLU A 238 8.36 1.23 -14.50
N ASN A 239 7.75 2.25 -15.11
CA ASN A 239 8.13 3.65 -14.88
C ASN A 239 7.96 4.05 -13.42
N ASN A 240 6.85 3.65 -12.78
CA ASN A 240 6.59 3.93 -11.37
C ASN A 240 7.64 3.26 -10.48
N LYS A 241 7.96 1.97 -10.71
CA LYS A 241 8.99 1.24 -9.97
C LYS A 241 10.37 1.88 -10.10
N GLN A 242 10.74 2.36 -11.29
CA GLN A 242 12.01 3.05 -11.50
C GLN A 242 12.06 4.38 -10.74
N ALA A 243 11.01 5.19 -10.84
CA ALA A 243 10.91 6.46 -10.12
C ALA A 243 10.97 6.25 -8.60
N PHE A 244 10.18 5.30 -8.10
CA PHE A 244 10.18 4.90 -6.69
C PHE A 244 11.56 4.44 -6.23
N GLY A 245 12.20 3.52 -6.97
CA GLY A 245 13.53 3.01 -6.63
C GLY A 245 14.58 4.12 -6.57
N LEU A 246 14.55 5.08 -7.49
CA LEU A 246 15.44 6.25 -7.47
C LEU A 246 15.23 7.12 -6.24
N GLU A 247 13.98 7.38 -5.85
CA GLU A 247 13.70 8.15 -4.64
C GLU A 247 14.11 7.37 -3.38
N PHE A 248 13.70 6.11 -3.29
CA PHE A 248 13.89 5.25 -2.13
C PHE A 248 15.36 5.20 -1.70
N VAL A 249 16.28 5.02 -2.66
CA VAL A 249 17.72 4.93 -2.35
C VAL A 249 18.38 6.26 -1.98
N GLN A 250 17.67 7.38 -2.14
CA GLN A 250 18.10 8.72 -1.72
C GLN A 250 17.57 9.11 -0.33
N ARG A 251 16.63 8.33 0.23
CA ARG A 251 16.11 8.57 1.58
C ARG A 251 17.25 8.52 2.60
N SER A 252 17.20 9.40 3.59
CA SER A 252 18.25 9.51 4.62
C SER A 252 18.47 8.18 5.36
N ARG A 253 17.39 7.44 5.66
CA ARG A 253 17.44 6.10 6.28
C ARG A 253 18.20 5.10 5.40
N PHE A 254 17.98 5.09 4.09
CA PHE A 254 18.69 4.22 3.15
C PHE A 254 20.16 4.60 3.03
N ALA A 255 20.46 5.89 2.85
CA ALA A 255 21.82 6.39 2.74
C ALA A 255 22.64 6.14 4.02
N ALA A 256 22.01 6.18 5.19
CA ALA A 256 22.64 5.86 6.47
C ALA A 256 22.90 4.36 6.63
N ALA A 257 21.94 3.50 6.25
CA ALA A 257 22.07 2.04 6.35
C ALA A 257 23.11 1.48 5.35
N LEU A 258 23.19 2.07 4.16
CA LEU A 258 24.05 1.61 3.08
C LEU A 258 24.89 2.79 2.54
N PRO A 259 25.98 3.19 3.20
CA PRO A 259 26.76 4.37 2.78
C PRO A 259 27.30 4.27 1.35
N THR A 260 27.41 5.40 0.64
CA THR A 260 27.94 5.44 -0.73
C THR A 260 29.42 5.07 -0.83
N SER A 261 30.14 5.02 0.30
CA SER A 261 31.53 4.57 0.40
C SER A 261 31.72 3.06 0.23
N LEU A 262 30.63 2.27 0.29
CA LEU A 262 30.68 0.84 0.02
C LEU A 262 31.11 0.57 -1.42
N THR A 263 31.90 -0.49 -1.62
CA THR A 263 32.13 -1.05 -2.96
C THR A 263 30.84 -1.71 -3.48
N PRO A 264 30.65 -1.83 -4.81
CA PRO A 264 29.49 -2.54 -5.37
C PRO A 264 29.27 -3.93 -4.79
N THR A 265 30.35 -4.70 -4.61
CA THR A 265 30.28 -6.04 -4.00
C THR A 265 29.80 -6.01 -2.56
N GLN A 266 30.29 -5.07 -1.74
CA GLN A 266 29.84 -4.95 -0.34
C GLN A 266 28.37 -4.53 -0.26
N PHE A 267 27.95 -3.59 -1.10
CA PHE A 267 26.57 -3.13 -1.17
C PHE A 267 25.61 -4.27 -1.55
N VAL A 268 25.88 -4.97 -2.66
CA VAL A 268 25.03 -6.09 -3.12
C VAL A 268 25.02 -7.24 -2.11
N ASN A 269 26.16 -7.58 -1.52
CA ASN A 269 26.21 -8.61 -0.47
C ASN A 269 25.38 -8.20 0.75
N GLN A 270 25.40 -6.92 1.15
CA GLN A 270 24.58 -6.44 2.27
C GLN A 270 23.08 -6.48 1.95
N LEU A 271 22.68 -6.13 0.72
CA LEU A 271 21.29 -6.24 0.29
C LEU A 271 20.78 -7.70 0.36
N PHE A 272 21.56 -8.66 -0.14
CA PHE A 272 21.19 -10.08 -0.04
C PHE A 272 21.22 -10.60 1.41
N ALA A 273 22.16 -10.12 2.23
CA ALA A 273 22.21 -10.46 3.66
C ALA A 273 20.96 -9.95 4.40
N ASN A 274 20.53 -8.72 4.14
CA ASN A 274 19.29 -8.15 4.67
C ASN A 274 18.06 -8.93 4.20
N ALA A 275 18.01 -9.24 2.90
CA ALA A 275 16.97 -10.07 2.30
C ALA A 275 16.89 -11.47 2.92
N GLY A 276 17.98 -11.96 3.55
CA GLY A 276 18.01 -13.27 4.20
C GLY A 276 17.99 -14.43 3.20
N VAL A 277 18.42 -14.19 1.96
CA VAL A 277 18.50 -15.17 0.88
C VAL A 277 19.94 -15.38 0.43
N THR A 278 20.26 -16.61 0.01
CA THR A 278 21.54 -16.87 -0.67
C THR A 278 21.31 -16.81 -2.18
N PRO A 279 21.82 -15.78 -2.89
CA PRO A 279 21.58 -15.63 -4.33
C PRO A 279 22.34 -16.66 -5.15
N SER A 280 21.84 -16.93 -6.36
CA SER A 280 22.66 -17.62 -7.37
C SER A 280 23.86 -16.75 -7.76
N THR A 281 24.94 -17.37 -8.25
CA THR A 281 26.10 -16.64 -8.77
C THR A 281 25.69 -15.68 -9.90
N SER A 282 24.69 -16.05 -10.71
CA SER A 282 24.18 -15.22 -11.80
C SER A 282 23.51 -13.95 -11.27
N ASP A 283 22.56 -14.09 -10.35
CA ASP A 283 21.80 -12.95 -9.81
C ASP A 283 22.71 -11.99 -9.05
N ARG A 284 23.64 -12.55 -8.27
CA ARG A 284 24.63 -11.74 -7.55
C ARG A 284 25.52 -10.96 -8.50
N ASN A 285 25.99 -11.58 -9.58
CA ASN A 285 26.84 -10.90 -10.56
C ASN A 285 26.08 -9.85 -11.36
N ALA A 286 24.80 -10.09 -11.68
CA ALA A 286 23.94 -9.12 -12.36
C ALA A 286 23.77 -7.85 -11.52
N ALA A 287 23.39 -7.98 -10.25
CA ALA A 287 23.23 -6.85 -9.34
C ALA A 287 24.54 -6.06 -9.11
N ILE A 288 25.70 -6.73 -9.13
CA ILE A 288 27.01 -6.05 -9.07
C ILE A 288 27.30 -5.31 -10.39
N ALA A 289 26.94 -5.91 -11.53
CA ALA A 289 27.17 -5.34 -12.85
C ALA A 289 26.40 -4.04 -13.10
N GLU A 290 25.34 -3.77 -12.34
CA GLU A 290 24.63 -2.48 -12.36
C GLU A 290 25.53 -1.26 -12.13
N PHE A 291 26.66 -1.45 -11.46
CA PHE A 291 27.65 -0.41 -11.17
C PHE A 291 28.78 -0.33 -12.20
N GLY A 292 28.83 -1.22 -13.20
CA GLY A 292 29.89 -1.26 -14.21
C GLY A 292 31.29 -1.32 -13.60
N SER A 293 32.16 -0.36 -13.94
CA SER A 293 33.52 -0.24 -13.40
C SER A 293 33.64 0.68 -12.18
N ALA A 294 32.53 1.09 -11.57
CA ALA A 294 32.56 1.97 -10.40
C ALA A 294 33.23 1.30 -9.20
N THR A 295 33.98 2.07 -8.43
CA THR A 295 34.68 1.58 -7.22
C THR A 295 33.88 1.80 -5.94
N ASN A 296 32.77 2.54 -6.02
CA ASN A 296 31.88 2.85 -4.91
C ASN A 296 30.42 2.85 -5.37
N THR A 297 29.49 3.14 -4.47
CA THR A 297 28.05 3.13 -4.75
C THR A 297 27.44 4.55 -4.69
N SER A 298 28.14 5.55 -5.24
CA SER A 298 27.61 6.92 -5.34
C SER A 298 26.60 7.12 -6.48
N ASP A 299 26.58 6.23 -7.48
CA ASP A 299 25.59 6.25 -8.55
C ASP A 299 24.21 5.83 -8.03
N VAL A 300 23.31 6.81 -7.91
CA VAL A 300 21.93 6.64 -7.43
C VAL A 300 21.14 5.67 -8.30
N ALA A 301 21.31 5.73 -9.62
CA ALA A 301 20.55 4.88 -10.55
C ALA A 301 21.03 3.42 -10.46
N ALA A 302 22.34 3.19 -10.34
CA ALA A 302 22.88 1.85 -10.12
C ALA A 302 22.42 1.24 -8.78
N ARG A 303 22.38 2.04 -7.70
CA ARG A 303 21.83 1.59 -6.39
C ARG A 303 20.37 1.17 -6.51
N ALA A 304 19.56 1.97 -7.21
CA ALA A 304 18.13 1.69 -7.38
C ALA A 304 17.89 0.39 -8.16
N ARG A 305 18.63 0.18 -9.26
CA ARG A 305 18.54 -1.07 -10.05
C ARG A 305 19.03 -2.27 -9.25
N ALA A 306 20.19 -2.18 -8.58
CA ALA A 306 20.69 -3.27 -7.74
C ALA A 306 19.77 -3.60 -6.55
N LEU A 307 19.13 -2.60 -5.93
CA LEU A 307 18.11 -2.85 -4.91
C LEU A 307 16.91 -3.61 -5.49
N ARG A 308 16.45 -3.22 -6.68
CA ARG A 308 15.35 -3.90 -7.37
C ARG A 308 15.71 -5.34 -7.76
N ASP A 309 16.92 -5.59 -8.28
CA ASP A 309 17.37 -6.95 -8.60
C ASP A 309 17.27 -7.89 -7.39
N VAL A 310 17.59 -7.39 -6.20
CA VAL A 310 17.48 -8.15 -4.95
C VAL A 310 16.03 -8.27 -4.49
N ALA A 311 15.27 -7.18 -4.50
CA ALA A 311 13.87 -7.15 -4.05
C ALA A 311 12.95 -8.02 -4.94
N GLU A 312 13.22 -8.05 -6.25
CA GLU A 312 12.48 -8.82 -7.26
C GLU A 312 13.03 -10.25 -7.44
N ASN A 313 14.07 -10.63 -6.69
CA ASN A 313 14.63 -11.98 -6.72
C ASN A 313 13.58 -13.04 -6.34
N ALA A 314 13.51 -14.12 -7.14
CA ALA A 314 12.50 -15.17 -6.97
C ALA A 314 12.60 -15.91 -5.62
N SER A 315 13.80 -16.09 -5.08
CA SER A 315 14.00 -16.72 -3.77
C SER A 315 13.48 -15.82 -2.65
N LEU A 316 13.73 -14.51 -2.71
CA LEU A 316 13.17 -13.56 -1.72
C LEU A 316 11.65 -13.52 -1.81
N ASN A 317 11.12 -13.44 -3.03
CA ASN A 317 9.68 -13.47 -3.27
C ASN A 317 9.03 -14.73 -2.66
N SER A 318 9.63 -15.90 -2.83
CA SER A 318 9.06 -17.14 -2.28
C SER A 318 9.23 -17.24 -0.76
N GLN A 319 10.37 -16.82 -0.22
CA GLN A 319 10.71 -16.96 1.20
C GLN A 319 9.95 -15.96 2.09
N GLU A 320 9.74 -14.73 1.64
CA GLU A 320 9.07 -13.69 2.43
C GLU A 320 7.54 -13.77 2.32
N PHE A 321 7.02 -14.58 1.40
CA PHE A 321 5.60 -14.60 1.04
C PHE A 321 4.66 -14.73 2.24
N ASN A 322 4.83 -15.75 3.08
CA ASN A 322 3.93 -15.97 4.22
C ASN A 322 4.01 -14.83 5.25
N ARG A 323 5.19 -14.28 5.49
CA ARG A 323 5.41 -13.17 6.42
C ARG A 323 4.70 -11.91 5.95
N ALA A 324 4.90 -11.55 4.68
CA ALA A 324 4.20 -10.45 4.05
C ALA A 324 2.69 -10.69 3.99
N PHE A 325 2.24 -11.92 3.69
CA PHE A 325 0.82 -12.22 3.60
C PHE A 325 0.09 -12.05 4.94
N VAL A 326 0.73 -12.45 6.06
CA VAL A 326 0.23 -12.18 7.41
C VAL A 326 0.24 -10.68 7.70
N LEU A 327 1.33 -9.97 7.37
CA LEU A 327 1.42 -8.52 7.55
C LEU A 327 0.27 -7.78 6.83
N MET A 328 -0.07 -8.20 5.62
CA MET A 328 -1.14 -7.59 4.83
C MET A 328 -2.54 -7.88 5.37
N GLN A 329 -2.71 -8.85 6.27
CA GLN A 329 -3.97 -8.97 6.99
C GLN A 329 -4.18 -7.78 7.95
N TYR A 330 -3.10 -7.32 8.59
CA TYR A 330 -3.13 -6.15 9.48
C TYR A 330 -3.15 -4.83 8.72
N ILE A 331 -2.28 -4.70 7.71
CA ILE A 331 -2.17 -3.45 6.93
C ILE A 331 -3.36 -3.27 5.98
N GLY A 332 -3.75 -4.33 5.26
CA GLY A 332 -4.84 -4.28 4.29
C GLY A 332 -6.19 -4.15 4.98
N TYR A 333 -6.59 -5.17 5.76
CA TYR A 333 -7.91 -5.18 6.39
C TYR A 333 -8.00 -4.31 7.65
N LEU A 334 -7.03 -4.39 8.57
CA LEU A 334 -7.15 -3.68 9.86
C LEU A 334 -6.58 -2.25 9.83
N ARG A 335 -5.95 -1.84 8.73
CA ARG A 335 -5.37 -0.50 8.52
C ARG A 335 -4.44 -0.05 9.66
N ARG A 336 -3.62 -0.98 10.17
CA ARG A 336 -2.66 -0.73 11.27
C ARG A 336 -1.46 -1.66 11.24
N ASN A 337 -0.45 -1.37 12.06
CA ASN A 337 0.63 -2.33 12.28
C ASN A 337 0.19 -3.46 13.23
N PRO A 338 0.81 -4.65 13.15
CA PRO A 338 0.42 -5.79 13.98
C PRO A 338 0.55 -5.59 15.50
N ASN A 339 1.38 -4.64 15.93
CA ASN A 339 1.63 -4.31 17.33
C ASN A 339 1.03 -2.97 17.76
N ASP A 340 0.26 -2.31 16.90
CA ASP A 340 -0.53 -1.15 17.30
C ASP A 340 -1.78 -1.62 18.06
N ALA A 341 -2.37 -0.73 18.87
CA ALA A 341 -3.63 -1.00 19.56
C ALA A 341 -4.70 -1.57 18.59
N PRO A 342 -5.53 -2.53 19.02
CA PRO A 342 -5.71 -3.00 20.41
C PRO A 342 -4.65 -3.99 20.92
N ASP A 343 -3.73 -4.42 20.05
CA ASP A 343 -2.58 -5.21 20.47
C ASP A 343 -1.55 -4.32 21.21
N GLY A 344 -0.42 -4.90 21.60
CA GLY A 344 0.73 -4.15 22.15
C GLY A 344 2.08 -4.80 21.87
N ASP A 345 2.07 -5.89 21.11
CA ASP A 345 3.23 -6.70 20.74
C ASP A 345 2.91 -7.46 19.44
N TYR A 346 3.76 -8.41 19.05
CA TYR A 346 3.58 -9.20 17.83
C TYR A 346 2.98 -10.58 18.07
N THR A 347 2.34 -10.82 19.22
CA THR A 347 1.76 -12.14 19.57
C THR A 347 0.74 -12.60 18.55
N GLY A 348 -0.14 -11.70 18.08
CA GLY A 348 -1.12 -12.02 17.03
C GLY A 348 -0.46 -12.36 15.68
N TYR A 349 0.54 -11.58 15.28
CA TYR A 349 1.30 -11.83 14.05
C TYR A 349 2.02 -13.18 14.10
N ASP A 350 2.69 -13.48 15.21
CA ASP A 350 3.39 -14.74 15.45
C ASP A 350 2.44 -15.95 15.40
N PHE A 351 1.27 -15.83 16.06
CA PHE A 351 0.23 -16.84 16.00
C PHE A 351 -0.18 -17.16 14.56
N TRP A 352 -0.51 -16.13 13.76
CA TRP A 352 -0.97 -16.32 12.39
C TRP A 352 0.13 -16.83 11.47
N LEU A 353 1.36 -16.34 11.61
CA LEU A 353 2.50 -16.84 10.85
C LEU A 353 2.78 -18.32 11.16
N THR A 354 2.79 -18.68 12.45
CA THR A 354 2.94 -20.08 12.89
C THR A 354 1.82 -20.96 12.34
N LYS A 355 0.56 -20.52 12.43
CA LYS A 355 -0.59 -21.28 11.93
C LYS A 355 -0.52 -21.45 10.41
N LEU A 356 -0.25 -20.37 9.66
CA LEU A 356 -0.15 -20.40 8.21
C LEU A 356 0.97 -21.36 7.74
N ASN A 357 2.13 -21.32 8.40
CA ASN A 357 3.25 -22.22 8.11
C ASN A 357 2.91 -23.68 8.40
N ALA A 358 2.17 -23.98 9.47
CA ALA A 358 1.72 -25.34 9.79
C ALA A 358 0.82 -25.94 8.69
N PHE A 359 0.13 -25.10 7.92
CA PHE A 359 -0.68 -25.49 6.76
C PHE A 359 0.02 -25.24 5.41
N ASN A 360 1.34 -25.09 5.39
CA ASN A 360 2.15 -24.87 4.18
C ASN A 360 1.66 -23.67 3.33
N GLY A 361 1.23 -22.58 3.97
CA GLY A 361 0.72 -21.40 3.27
C GLY A 361 -0.75 -21.50 2.82
N ASN A 362 -1.43 -22.62 3.10
CA ASN A 362 -2.85 -22.76 2.78
C ASN A 362 -3.71 -21.92 3.74
N PHE A 363 -4.09 -20.73 3.28
CA PHE A 363 -4.84 -19.75 4.07
C PHE A 363 -6.28 -20.15 4.38
N VAL A 364 -6.88 -21.02 3.56
CA VAL A 364 -8.22 -21.58 3.82
C VAL A 364 -8.13 -22.57 4.97
N ALA A 365 -7.18 -23.51 4.92
CA ALA A 365 -6.97 -24.49 5.99
C ALA A 365 -6.48 -23.84 7.29
N ALA A 366 -5.68 -22.77 7.19
CA ALA A 366 -5.29 -21.96 8.34
C ALA A 366 -6.43 -21.06 8.86
N GLU A 367 -7.55 -20.96 8.14
CA GLU A 367 -8.69 -20.06 8.41
C GLU A 367 -8.28 -18.58 8.58
N MET A 368 -7.13 -18.18 8.02
CA MET A 368 -6.53 -16.90 8.33
C MET A 368 -7.34 -15.75 7.75
N VAL A 369 -7.50 -15.73 6.43
CA VAL A 369 -8.24 -14.65 5.75
C VAL A 369 -9.68 -14.56 6.29
N LYS A 370 -10.33 -15.72 6.50
CA LYS A 370 -11.64 -15.81 7.16
C LYS A 370 -11.65 -15.04 8.48
N ALA A 371 -10.70 -15.34 9.37
CA ALA A 371 -10.66 -14.74 10.70
C ALA A 371 -10.51 -13.22 10.67
N PHE A 372 -9.78 -12.65 9.70
CA PHE A 372 -9.65 -11.20 9.55
C PHE A 372 -10.90 -10.56 8.95
N ILE A 373 -11.44 -11.09 7.85
CA ILE A 373 -12.62 -10.50 7.17
C ILE A 373 -13.92 -10.66 7.97
N THR A 374 -13.97 -11.60 8.92
CA THR A 374 -15.10 -11.74 9.86
C THR A 374 -14.79 -11.20 11.25
N SER A 375 -13.62 -10.60 11.47
CA SER A 375 -13.28 -10.03 12.78
C SER A 375 -14.17 -8.85 13.10
N SER A 376 -14.47 -8.65 14.38
CA SER A 376 -15.20 -7.47 14.85
C SER A 376 -14.46 -6.18 14.49
N GLU A 377 -13.13 -6.18 14.55
CA GLU A 377 -12.31 -5.01 14.20
C GLU A 377 -12.48 -4.60 12.73
N TYR A 378 -12.43 -5.56 11.79
CA TYR A 378 -12.64 -5.26 10.38
C TYR A 378 -14.09 -4.86 10.11
N ARG A 379 -15.06 -5.63 10.61
CA ARG A 379 -16.48 -5.40 10.32
C ARG A 379 -17.00 -4.08 10.88
N GLN A 380 -16.52 -3.65 12.05
CA GLN A 380 -16.88 -2.35 12.65
C GLN A 380 -16.39 -1.13 11.87
N ARG A 381 -15.64 -1.32 10.78
CA ARG A 381 -15.36 -0.24 9.82
C ARG A 381 -16.57 0.07 8.94
N PHE A 382 -17.52 -0.86 8.81
CA PHE A 382 -18.54 -0.84 7.75
C PHE A 382 -19.98 -1.05 8.28
N GLY A 383 -20.14 -1.21 9.59
CA GLY A 383 -21.42 -1.49 10.22
C GLY A 383 -21.32 -2.39 11.46
N THR A 384 -22.48 -2.63 12.10
CA THR A 384 -22.57 -3.44 13.32
C THR A 384 -22.57 -4.94 13.09
#